data_AF-A0A564YZA7-F1
#
_entry.id   AF-A0A564YZA7-F1
#
_cell.length_a   1.000
_cell.length_b   1.000
_cell.length_c   1.000
_cell.angle_alpha   90.00
_cell.angle_beta   90.00
_cell.angle_gamma   90.00
#
_symmetry.space_group_name_H-M   'P 1'
#
loop_
_entity.id
_entity.type
_entity.pdbx_description
1 polymer ?
#
loop_
_entity_poly.entity_id
_entity_poly.type
_entity_poly.pdbx_seq_one_letter_code
_entity_poly.pdbx_strand_id
1 'polypeptide(L)'
;MYFQRLSASAGPKKDSMFQLSPKPYIRDLDTQYFSRNLYSTSEEIHLAKRLSDFAAEFKHFIIVGSYPVQNNRYYKVRISLECQDPKTLEIAHSSLEKLLGDELVKYDSDPVSNAASRVYKMAEEDTPSGQKLKHSIEVIEKIIDKYGIEDIILSFNGGKDCTVLLHLLFAVLNKKSGPQGPFNRPQLFYVREQTPFAEVETFVESTLDFYQYESTKISRLDGISAESGDQKSSAEHPSLIVYSGHIKQGLFRLKHDFPNLRVVFIGTRCDDPWTENIVEVVPTDPGWPEFLRVHPILNWDYTDVWNFIRGLSLPYCCLYDVGYTSLGSMENTHPNPELRYIDSAGRVAYHPAYMLQNPRSERSGRTKNTNNSHPR
;
A
#
# COMPACT_ATOMS: atom_id res chain seq x y z
N MET A 1 -37.99 25.06 -6.39
CA MET A 1 -38.40 26.41 -6.82
C MET A 1 -37.29 27.38 -6.44
N TYR A 2 -36.93 28.21 -7.42
CA TYR A 2 -36.01 29.34 -7.42
C TYR A 2 -35.84 30.12 -6.10
N PHE A 3 -34.61 30.54 -5.82
CA PHE A 3 -34.34 31.94 -5.49
C PHE A 3 -33.00 32.39 -6.13
N GLN A 4 -33.14 33.18 -7.19
CA GLN A 4 -32.10 34.05 -7.76
C GLN A 4 -31.95 35.31 -6.88
N ARG A 5 -30.73 35.83 -6.78
CA ARG A 5 -30.49 37.28 -6.84
C ARG A 5 -29.32 37.56 -7.77
N LEU A 6 -29.65 38.25 -8.85
CA LEU A 6 -28.74 38.93 -9.77
C LEU A 6 -28.37 40.29 -9.19
N SER A 7 -27.10 40.68 -9.37
CA SER A 7 -26.75 42.06 -9.73
C SER A 7 -25.40 42.05 -10.44
N ALA A 8 -25.35 42.67 -11.61
CA ALA A 8 -24.20 42.74 -12.51
C ALA A 8 -23.69 44.18 -12.61
N SER A 9 -22.38 44.38 -12.72
CA SER A 9 -21.77 45.39 -13.62
C SER A 9 -20.30 45.06 -13.87
N ALA A 10 -19.87 45.23 -15.11
CA ALA A 10 -18.63 44.73 -15.71
C ALA A 10 -17.39 45.65 -15.54
N GLY A 11 -16.20 45.05 -15.63
CA GLY A 11 -14.91 45.71 -15.90
C GLY A 11 -13.72 44.73 -15.76
N PRO A 12 -12.72 44.70 -16.67
CA PRO A 12 -11.89 43.52 -16.92
C PRO A 12 -10.60 43.52 -16.10
N LYS A 13 -10.30 42.44 -15.34
CA LYS A 13 -8.95 42.24 -14.76
C LYS A 13 -8.58 40.75 -14.64
N LYS A 14 -7.52 40.42 -15.39
CA LYS A 14 -6.42 39.46 -15.16
C LYS A 14 -6.70 38.14 -14.43
N ASP A 15 -6.29 37.07 -15.09
CA ASP A 15 -6.10 35.71 -14.56
C ASP A 15 -5.50 35.71 -13.16
N SER A 16 -6.29 35.26 -12.19
CA SER A 16 -5.80 34.83 -10.88
C SER A 16 -6.42 33.48 -10.54
N MET A 17 -5.54 32.49 -10.46
CA MET A 17 -5.73 31.14 -9.94
C MET A 17 -6.58 31.16 -8.65
N PHE A 18 -7.83 30.71 -8.72
CA PHE A 18 -8.68 30.53 -7.54
C PHE A 18 -8.23 29.27 -6.79
N GLN A 19 -7.29 29.42 -5.86
CA GLN A 19 -7.19 28.53 -4.71
C GLN A 19 -8.43 28.75 -3.84
N LEU A 20 -9.31 27.76 -3.79
CA LEU A 20 -10.37 27.68 -2.79
C LEU A 20 -9.72 27.42 -1.43
N SER A 21 -9.44 28.51 -0.69
CA SER A 21 -9.13 28.41 0.73
C SER A 21 -10.40 28.02 1.49
N PRO A 22 -10.35 27.02 2.38
CA PRO A 22 -11.46 26.75 3.29
C PRO A 22 -11.59 27.96 4.22
N LYS A 23 -12.76 28.60 4.25
CA LYS A 23 -13.06 29.64 5.23
C LYS A 23 -12.86 29.04 6.64
N PRO A 24 -12.00 29.61 7.49
CA PRO A 24 -11.87 29.15 8.86
C PRO A 24 -13.16 29.52 9.58
N TYR A 25 -13.98 28.51 9.92
CA TYR A 25 -14.95 28.69 11.00
C TYR A 25 -14.14 29.11 12.23
N ILE A 26 -14.48 30.27 12.80
CA ILE A 26 -13.90 30.79 14.03
C ILE A 26 -14.16 29.74 15.12
N ARG A 27 -13.15 28.89 15.37
CA ARG A 27 -13.12 27.98 16.51
C ARG A 27 -12.53 28.78 17.67
N ASP A 28 -13.26 28.84 18.77
CA ASP A 28 -12.77 29.42 20.01
C ASP A 28 -11.53 28.63 20.46
N LEU A 29 -10.40 29.31 20.64
CA LEU A 29 -9.09 28.68 20.86
C LEU A 29 -9.02 27.93 22.21
N ASP A 30 -9.94 28.25 23.14
CA ASP A 30 -10.03 27.62 24.47
C ASP A 30 -10.97 26.41 24.52
N THR A 31 -11.63 26.05 23.40
CA THR A 31 -12.59 24.95 23.38
C THR A 31 -11.97 23.67 22.80
N GLN A 32 -11.74 22.68 23.66
CA GLN A 32 -11.26 21.36 23.24
C GLN A 32 -12.41 20.52 22.66
N TYR A 33 -12.24 20.06 21.42
CA TYR A 33 -13.13 19.10 20.77
C TYR A 33 -12.44 17.75 20.64
N PHE A 34 -13.20 16.69 20.89
CA PHE A 34 -12.83 15.30 20.64
C PHE A 34 -13.47 14.85 19.34
N SER A 35 -12.73 14.10 18.53
CA SER A 35 -13.22 13.60 17.24
C SER A 35 -13.03 12.09 17.10
N ARG A 36 -14.01 11.42 16.50
CA ARG A 36 -13.92 10.03 16.04
C ARG A 36 -14.31 9.96 14.58
N ASN A 37 -13.61 9.12 13.81
CA ASN A 37 -13.94 8.83 12.43
C ASN A 37 -14.40 7.38 12.29
N LEU A 38 -15.47 7.18 11.52
CA LEU A 38 -15.92 5.88 11.05
C LEU A 38 -15.89 5.88 9.52
N TYR A 39 -15.81 4.69 8.94
CA TYR A 39 -15.62 4.53 7.50
C TYR A 39 -16.63 3.53 6.98
N SER A 40 -17.39 3.92 5.95
CA SER A 40 -18.45 3.07 5.39
C SER A 40 -18.19 2.71 3.93
N THR A 41 -18.51 1.47 3.57
CA THR A 41 -18.46 0.95 2.20
C THR A 41 -19.68 1.36 1.36
N SER A 42 -20.71 1.92 2.00
CA SER A 42 -21.94 2.40 1.36
C SER A 42 -21.77 3.77 0.73
N GLU A 43 -22.50 4.00 -0.37
CA GLU A 43 -22.59 5.31 -1.02
C GLU A 43 -23.29 6.33 -0.10
N GLU A 44 -22.88 7.59 -0.18
CA GLU A 44 -23.44 8.66 0.66
C GLU A 44 -24.96 8.77 0.52
N ILE A 45 -25.50 8.56 -0.69
CA ILE A 45 -26.95 8.63 -0.94
C ILE A 45 -27.75 7.60 -0.13
N HIS A 46 -27.15 6.45 0.20
CA HIS A 46 -27.77 5.40 1.02
C HIS A 46 -27.62 5.65 2.53
N LEU A 47 -26.70 6.54 2.92
CA LEU A 47 -26.42 6.89 4.31
C LEU A 47 -27.14 8.18 4.72
N ALA A 48 -27.35 9.12 3.80
CA ALA A 48 -27.75 10.50 4.07
C ALA A 48 -28.96 10.62 5.02
N LYS A 49 -30.04 9.88 4.77
CA LYS A 49 -31.23 9.91 5.64
C LYS A 49 -30.94 9.40 7.05
N ARG A 50 -30.28 8.24 7.17
CA ARG A 50 -29.95 7.62 8.47
C ARG A 50 -29.00 8.50 9.28
N LEU A 51 -28.00 9.10 8.63
CA LEU A 51 -27.09 10.04 9.28
C LEU A 51 -27.77 11.34 9.71
N SER A 52 -28.75 11.82 8.92
CA SER A 52 -29.55 13.00 9.30
C SER A 52 -30.46 12.71 10.49
N ASP A 53 -31.11 11.56 10.49
CA ASP A 53 -31.96 11.10 11.61
C ASP A 53 -31.10 10.94 12.89
N PHE A 54 -29.92 10.32 12.77
CA PHE A 54 -28.94 10.19 13.86
C PHE A 54 -28.45 11.56 14.37
N ALA A 55 -28.10 12.48 13.48
CA ALA A 55 -27.67 13.83 13.87
C ALA A 55 -28.78 14.61 14.61
N ALA A 56 -30.05 14.34 14.30
CA ALA A 56 -31.19 14.93 14.99
C ALA A 56 -31.38 14.36 16.41
N GLU A 57 -31.05 13.09 16.65
CA GLU A 57 -31.08 12.45 17.97
C GLU A 57 -30.04 13.06 18.92
N PHE A 58 -28.82 13.28 18.45
CA PHE A 58 -27.71 13.85 19.23
C PHE A 58 -27.60 15.37 19.13
N LYS A 59 -28.68 16.05 18.71
CA LYS A 59 -28.70 17.48 18.44
C LYS A 59 -28.17 18.27 19.64
N HIS A 60 -27.34 19.28 19.35
CA HIS A 60 -26.63 20.15 20.32
C HIS A 60 -25.42 19.53 21.02
N PHE A 61 -25.26 18.20 21.01
CA PHE A 61 -24.12 17.54 21.62
C PHE A 61 -23.05 17.15 20.62
N ILE A 62 -23.45 16.70 19.43
CA ILE A 62 -22.52 16.15 18.44
C ILE A 62 -22.69 16.81 17.09
N ILE A 63 -21.55 17.13 16.48
CA ILE A 63 -21.45 17.53 15.09
C ILE A 63 -21.14 16.27 14.27
N VAL A 64 -22.06 15.92 13.36
CA VAL A 64 -21.92 14.78 12.46
C VAL A 64 -21.58 15.31 11.07
N GLY A 65 -20.49 14.81 10.48
CA GLY A 65 -20.10 15.10 9.11
C GLY A 65 -20.02 13.83 8.27
N SER A 66 -20.49 13.87 7.02
CA SER A 66 -20.27 12.83 6.01
C SER A 66 -19.44 13.40 4.87
N TYR A 67 -18.42 12.66 4.46
CA TYR A 67 -17.50 13.07 3.41
C TYR A 67 -17.32 11.90 2.43
N PRO A 68 -17.93 11.97 1.23
CA PRO A 68 -17.66 10.98 0.20
C PRO A 68 -16.21 11.10 -0.26
N VAL A 69 -15.55 9.95 -0.43
CA VAL A 69 -14.15 9.86 -0.82
C VAL A 69 -14.06 9.15 -2.16
N GLN A 70 -13.38 9.80 -3.10
CA GLN A 70 -13.06 9.22 -4.39
C GLN A 70 -11.76 8.40 -4.29
N ASN A 71 -11.66 7.32 -5.07
CA ASN A 71 -10.45 6.52 -5.24
C ASN A 71 -9.89 5.85 -3.96
N ASN A 72 -10.72 5.66 -2.92
CA ASN A 72 -10.36 4.82 -1.78
C ASN A 72 -10.88 3.39 -1.97
N ARG A 73 -10.01 2.39 -1.72
CA ARG A 73 -10.28 0.96 -1.97
C ARG A 73 -10.86 0.23 -0.76
N TYR A 74 -11.06 0.94 0.35
CA TYR A 74 -11.50 0.38 1.61
C TYR A 74 -12.90 0.87 1.97
N TYR A 75 -13.17 2.16 1.76
CA TYR A 75 -14.43 2.80 2.09
C TYR A 75 -14.81 3.86 1.07
N LYS A 76 -16.09 4.24 1.04
CA LYS A 76 -16.64 5.27 0.15
C LYS A 76 -17.01 6.55 0.87
N VAL A 77 -17.36 6.47 2.16
CA VAL A 77 -17.73 7.62 2.97
C VAL A 77 -16.98 7.61 4.30
N ARG A 78 -16.31 8.72 4.62
CA ARG A 78 -15.80 8.98 5.96
C ARG A 78 -16.86 9.74 6.75
N ILE A 79 -17.22 9.22 7.92
CA ILE A 79 -18.16 9.85 8.84
C ILE A 79 -17.35 10.38 10.03
N SER A 80 -17.48 11.67 10.35
CA SER A 80 -16.83 12.29 11.51
C SER A 80 -17.86 12.61 12.58
N LEU A 81 -17.54 12.26 13.82
CA LEU A 81 -18.26 12.69 15.01
C LEU A 81 -17.35 13.63 15.80
N GLU A 82 -17.80 14.86 16.04
CA GLU A 82 -17.06 15.85 16.85
C GLU A 82 -17.92 16.31 18.03
N CYS A 83 -17.35 16.32 19.24
CA CYS A 83 -18.05 16.66 20.49
C CYS A 83 -17.07 17.24 21.52
N GLN A 84 -17.54 18.06 22.45
CA GLN A 84 -16.73 18.56 23.58
C GLN A 84 -16.68 17.58 24.76
N ASP A 85 -17.64 16.65 24.87
CA ASP A 85 -17.70 15.64 25.93
C ASP A 85 -17.27 14.26 25.41
N PRO A 86 -16.14 13.69 25.90
CA PRO A 86 -15.69 12.35 25.52
C PRO A 86 -16.72 11.25 25.78
N LYS A 87 -17.52 11.35 26.86
CA LYS A 87 -18.48 10.28 27.18
C LYS A 87 -19.63 10.24 26.18
N THR A 88 -20.17 11.41 25.84
CA THR A 88 -21.19 11.55 24.80
C THR A 88 -20.68 11.10 23.44
N LEU A 89 -19.42 11.41 23.11
CA LEU A 89 -18.78 10.94 21.88
C LEU A 89 -18.72 9.41 21.80
N GLU A 90 -18.32 8.72 22.88
CA GLU A 90 -18.26 7.25 22.91
C GLU A 90 -19.65 6.59 22.83
N ILE A 91 -20.67 7.18 23.47
CA ILE A 91 -22.07 6.71 23.36
C ILE A 91 -22.54 6.81 21.91
N ALA A 92 -22.32 7.95 21.27
CA ALA A 92 -22.74 8.16 19.89
C ALA A 92 -21.95 7.32 18.89
N HIS A 93 -20.65 7.15 19.11
CA HIS A 93 -19.84 6.23 18.33
C HIS A 93 -20.43 4.82 18.38
N SER A 94 -20.69 4.30 19.58
CA SER A 94 -21.29 2.98 19.78
C SER A 94 -22.70 2.86 19.17
N SER A 95 -23.49 3.93 19.22
CA SER A 95 -24.83 3.97 18.61
C SER A 95 -24.75 3.93 17.09
N LEU A 96 -23.82 4.70 16.50
CA LEU A 96 -23.60 4.72 15.06
C LEU A 96 -23.04 3.39 14.53
N GLU A 97 -22.16 2.76 15.30
CA GLU A 97 -21.67 1.40 14.98
C GLU A 97 -22.81 0.39 14.88
N LYS A 98 -23.77 0.45 15.82
CA LYS A 98 -24.97 -0.41 15.77
C LYS A 98 -25.90 -0.05 14.61
N LEU A 99 -26.02 1.23 14.29
CA LEU A 99 -26.91 1.72 13.22
C LEU A 99 -26.43 1.28 11.83
N LEU A 100 -25.11 1.27 11.60
CA LEU A 100 -24.54 0.98 10.28
C LEU A 100 -24.01 -0.45 10.16
N GLY A 101 -23.68 -1.12 11.26
CA GLY A 101 -23.31 -2.54 11.29
C GLY A 101 -22.28 -2.92 10.24
N ASP A 102 -22.63 -3.87 9.37
CA ASP A 102 -21.76 -4.43 8.33
C ASP A 102 -21.38 -3.43 7.22
N GLU A 103 -22.03 -2.27 7.16
CA GLU A 103 -21.64 -1.19 6.24
C GLU A 103 -20.39 -0.45 6.70
N LEU A 104 -19.93 -0.68 7.95
CA LEU A 104 -18.71 -0.11 8.48
C LEU A 104 -17.51 -1.02 8.27
N VAL A 105 -16.36 -0.39 8.03
CA VAL A 105 -15.07 -1.08 7.89
C VAL A 105 -14.06 -0.48 8.85
N LYS A 106 -13.24 -1.35 9.46
CA LYS A 106 -12.05 -0.91 10.20
C LYS A 106 -11.03 -0.39 9.20
N TYR A 107 -10.59 0.84 9.38
CA TYR A 107 -9.61 1.48 8.51
C TYR A 107 -8.58 2.24 9.34
N ASP A 108 -7.31 1.94 9.09
CA ASP A 108 -6.19 2.69 9.66
C ASP A 108 -5.89 3.88 8.74
N SER A 109 -6.09 5.09 9.26
CA SER A 109 -5.86 6.32 8.48
C SER A 109 -4.40 6.72 8.40
N ASP A 110 -3.53 6.12 9.22
CA ASP A 110 -2.09 6.37 9.19
C ASP A 110 -1.28 5.09 9.42
N PRO A 111 -1.28 4.14 8.45
CA PRO A 111 -0.57 2.88 8.60
C PRO A 111 0.94 3.04 8.72
N VAL A 112 1.50 4.16 8.26
CA VAL A 112 2.95 4.42 8.27
C VAL A 112 3.39 4.78 9.68
N SER A 113 2.75 5.77 10.30
CA SER A 113 3.10 6.16 11.68
C SER A 113 2.81 5.04 12.69
N ASN A 114 1.80 4.22 12.41
CA ASN A 114 1.40 3.10 13.27
C ASN A 114 2.08 1.76 12.90
N ALA A 115 2.93 1.71 11.88
CA ALA A 115 3.44 0.48 11.27
C ALA A 115 4.02 -0.51 12.30
N ALA A 116 5.00 -0.06 13.09
CA ALA A 116 5.64 -0.88 14.11
C ALA A 116 4.61 -1.40 15.13
N SER A 117 3.87 -0.49 15.78
CA SER A 117 2.90 -0.88 16.81
C SER A 117 1.87 -1.89 16.30
N ARG A 118 1.34 -1.69 15.09
CA ARG A 118 0.31 -2.55 14.51
C ARG A 118 0.86 -3.91 14.09
N VAL A 119 2.02 -3.95 13.42
CA VAL A 119 2.66 -5.20 12.99
C VAL A 119 3.05 -6.05 14.19
N TYR A 120 3.71 -5.49 15.20
CA TYR A 120 4.10 -6.25 16.40
C TYR A 120 2.86 -6.71 17.19
N LYS A 121 1.81 -5.88 17.30
CA LYS A 121 0.55 -6.29 17.94
C LYS A 121 -0.12 -7.45 17.19
N MET A 122 -0.16 -7.42 15.86
CA MET A 122 -0.70 -8.54 15.07
C MET A 122 0.14 -9.81 15.23
N ALA A 123 1.45 -9.69 15.44
CA ALA A 123 2.34 -10.82 15.68
C ALA A 123 2.17 -11.47 17.07
N GLU A 124 1.55 -10.76 18.03
CA GLU A 124 1.21 -11.26 19.36
C GLU A 124 -0.11 -12.04 19.39
N GLU A 125 -0.91 -11.98 18.32
CA GLU A 125 -2.15 -12.74 18.23
C GLU A 125 -1.86 -14.25 18.15
N ASP A 126 -2.52 -15.04 19.00
CA ASP A 126 -2.39 -16.50 19.01
C ASP A 126 -3.20 -17.14 17.87
N THR A 127 -2.79 -16.83 16.64
CA THR A 127 -3.37 -17.35 15.40
C THR A 127 -2.26 -17.90 14.51
N PRO A 128 -2.56 -18.82 13.56
CA PRO A 128 -1.55 -19.30 12.61
C PRO A 128 -0.88 -18.16 11.84
N SER A 129 -1.64 -17.15 11.39
CA SER A 129 -1.09 -15.97 10.70
C SER A 129 -0.23 -15.11 11.62
N GLY A 130 -0.60 -14.95 12.89
CA GLY A 130 0.21 -14.25 13.90
C GLY A 130 1.56 -14.94 14.16
N GLN A 131 1.58 -16.27 14.23
CA GLN A 131 2.80 -17.07 14.36
C GLN A 131 3.71 -16.95 13.13
N LYS A 132 3.14 -17.04 11.91
CA LYS A 132 3.88 -16.82 10.66
C LYS A 132 4.47 -15.40 10.61
N LEU A 133 3.69 -14.38 11.00
CA LEU A 133 4.13 -13.00 11.04
C LEU A 133 5.27 -12.78 12.04
N LYS A 134 5.14 -13.33 13.25
CA LYS A 134 6.20 -13.30 14.27
C LYS A 134 7.49 -13.90 13.74
N HIS A 135 7.41 -15.06 13.08
CA HIS A 135 8.56 -15.70 12.47
C HIS A 135 9.22 -14.81 11.40
N SER A 136 8.43 -14.22 10.49
CA SER A 136 8.93 -13.29 9.47
C SER A 136 9.69 -12.10 10.10
N ILE A 137 9.18 -11.54 11.19
CA ILE A 137 9.83 -10.44 11.93
C ILE A 137 11.17 -10.90 12.51
N GLU A 138 11.22 -12.06 13.18
CA GLU A 138 12.44 -12.60 13.77
C GLU A 138 13.54 -12.83 12.72
N VAL A 139 13.16 -13.24 11.52
CA VAL A 139 14.08 -13.47 10.39
C VAL A 139 14.64 -12.14 9.90
N ILE A 140 13.78 -11.14 9.71
CA ILE A 140 14.19 -9.80 9.31
C ILE A 140 15.14 -9.19 10.35
N GLU A 141 14.79 -9.25 11.64
CA GLU A 141 15.62 -8.75 12.75
C GLU A 141 17.01 -9.42 12.75
N LYS A 142 17.07 -10.76 12.64
CA LYS A 142 18.34 -11.50 12.59
C LYS A 142 19.23 -11.09 11.41
N ILE A 143 18.64 -10.82 10.26
CA ILE A 143 19.39 -10.40 9.06
C ILE A 143 19.92 -8.98 9.22
N ILE A 144 19.08 -8.06 9.72
CA ILE A 144 19.49 -6.67 10.00
C ILE A 144 20.62 -6.65 11.04
N ASP A 145 20.50 -7.42 12.13
CA ASP A 145 21.53 -7.49 13.17
C ASP A 145 22.86 -8.03 12.64
N LYS A 146 22.82 -8.94 11.66
CA LYS A 146 24.01 -9.60 11.10
C LYS A 146 24.73 -8.79 10.03
N TYR A 147 23.99 -8.14 9.14
CA TYR A 147 24.55 -7.46 7.97
C TYR A 147 24.51 -5.94 8.07
N GLY A 148 23.67 -5.38 8.94
CA GLY A 148 23.42 -3.94 8.99
C GLY A 148 22.46 -3.48 7.90
N ILE A 149 21.90 -2.28 8.08
CA ILE A 149 20.87 -1.72 7.19
C ILE A 149 21.41 -1.26 5.82
N GLU A 150 22.71 -0.97 5.74
CA GLU A 150 23.37 -0.45 4.53
C GLU A 150 23.71 -1.55 3.51
N ASP A 151 23.82 -2.80 3.96
CA ASP A 151 24.21 -3.95 3.13
C ASP A 151 23.00 -4.77 2.64
N ILE A 152 21.78 -4.32 2.96
CA ILE A 152 20.51 -5.00 2.62
C ILE A 152 19.66 -4.16 1.67
N ILE A 153 18.92 -4.84 0.79
CA ILE A 153 18.00 -4.20 -0.15
C ILE A 153 16.74 -5.05 -0.35
N LEU A 154 15.60 -4.42 -0.64
CA LEU A 154 14.35 -5.09 -0.96
C LEU A 154 14.10 -5.10 -2.47
N SER A 155 13.87 -6.29 -3.03
CA SER A 155 13.32 -6.42 -4.39
C SER A 155 11.83 -6.06 -4.38
N PHE A 156 11.49 -4.88 -4.91
CA PHE A 156 10.14 -4.32 -4.89
C PHE A 156 9.62 -4.14 -6.32
N ASN A 157 8.56 -4.85 -6.67
CA ASN A 157 7.98 -4.86 -8.03
C ASN A 157 6.55 -4.29 -8.11
N GLY A 158 6.05 -3.68 -7.04
CA GLY A 158 4.66 -3.16 -6.95
C GLY A 158 3.59 -4.25 -6.82
N GLY A 159 3.97 -5.52 -6.66
CA GLY A 159 3.06 -6.61 -6.34
C GLY A 159 2.62 -6.63 -4.88
N LYS A 160 1.56 -7.40 -4.59
CA LYS A 160 1.04 -7.59 -3.22
C LYS A 160 2.09 -8.15 -2.25
N ASP A 161 2.89 -9.13 -2.69
CA ASP A 161 3.81 -9.86 -1.81
C ASP A 161 5.01 -9.00 -1.38
N CYS A 162 5.59 -8.22 -2.30
CA CYS A 162 6.64 -7.26 -1.95
C CYS A 162 6.09 -6.05 -1.19
N THR A 163 4.80 -5.72 -1.31
CA THR A 163 4.14 -4.68 -0.51
C THR A 163 4.03 -5.10 0.96
N VAL A 164 3.68 -6.37 1.23
CA VAL A 164 3.76 -6.95 2.58
C VAL A 164 5.18 -6.82 3.11
N LEU A 165 6.17 -7.28 2.34
CA LEU A 165 7.56 -7.31 2.78
C LEU A 165 8.14 -5.91 3.02
N LEU A 166 7.76 -4.93 2.19
CA LEU A 166 8.08 -3.51 2.39
C LEU A 166 7.57 -3.02 3.75
N HIS A 167 6.29 -3.27 4.06
CA HIS A 167 5.70 -2.83 5.31
C HIS A 167 6.34 -3.52 6.53
N LEU A 168 6.67 -4.82 6.42
CA LEU A 168 7.39 -5.56 7.47
C LEU A 168 8.78 -4.98 7.73
N LEU A 169 9.58 -4.77 6.68
CA LEU A 169 10.90 -4.16 6.82
C LEU A 169 10.80 -2.75 7.42
N PHE A 170 9.85 -1.94 6.94
CA PHE A 170 9.60 -0.61 7.48
C PHE A 170 9.24 -0.66 8.97
N ALA A 171 8.37 -1.57 9.39
CA ALA A 171 7.99 -1.74 10.79
C ALA A 171 9.17 -2.15 11.68
N VAL A 172 10.02 -3.08 11.22
CA VAL A 172 11.21 -3.52 11.98
C VAL A 172 12.25 -2.40 12.10
N LEU A 173 12.54 -1.70 10.99
CA LEU A 173 13.47 -0.57 10.97
C LEU A 173 13.03 0.60 11.87
N ASN A 174 11.73 0.69 12.15
CA ASN A 174 11.13 1.73 12.97
C ASN A 174 10.57 1.23 14.30
N LYS A 175 10.96 0.02 14.75
CA LYS A 175 10.50 -0.57 16.03
C LYS A 175 10.69 0.36 17.23
N LYS A 176 11.77 1.14 17.25
CA LYS A 176 12.11 2.09 18.31
C LYS A 176 11.75 3.55 17.97
N SER A 177 11.25 3.80 16.76
CA SER A 177 10.85 5.13 16.33
C SER A 177 9.50 5.48 16.95
N GLY A 178 9.35 6.71 17.45
CA GLY A 178 8.04 7.22 17.86
C GLY A 178 7.13 7.48 16.65
N PRO A 179 5.83 7.73 16.85
CA PRO A 179 4.85 7.96 15.77
C PRO A 179 5.15 9.19 14.89
N GLN A 180 6.08 10.06 15.32
CA GLN A 180 6.46 11.31 14.66
C GLN A 180 7.99 11.41 14.47
N GLY A 181 8.70 10.28 14.53
CA GLY A 181 10.16 10.25 14.36
C GLY A 181 10.57 10.27 12.89
N PRO A 182 11.82 10.64 12.56
CA PRO A 182 12.34 10.42 11.22
C PRO A 182 12.34 8.92 10.94
N PHE A 183 11.53 8.48 9.97
CA PHE A 183 11.43 7.07 9.65
C PHE A 183 12.67 6.57 8.89
N ASN A 184 13.15 5.39 9.26
CA ASN A 184 14.11 4.63 8.46
C ASN A 184 13.36 3.89 7.35
N ARG A 185 13.88 3.92 6.13
CA ARG A 185 13.22 3.29 4.97
C ARG A 185 14.14 2.22 4.38
N PRO A 186 13.60 1.05 4.01
CA PRO A 186 14.40 0.07 3.31
C PRO A 186 14.82 0.63 1.95
N GLN A 187 16.05 0.34 1.53
CA GLN A 187 16.47 0.56 0.16
C GLN A 187 15.70 -0.37 -0.77
N LEU A 188 15.26 0.15 -1.91
CA LEU A 188 14.45 -0.58 -2.87
C LEU A 188 15.22 -0.81 -4.17
N PHE A 189 15.05 -2.00 -4.73
CA PHE A 189 15.52 -2.40 -6.04
C PHE A 189 14.32 -2.81 -6.89
N TYR A 190 14.12 -2.13 -8.01
CA TYR A 190 13.03 -2.40 -8.94
C TYR A 190 13.59 -2.71 -10.33
N VAL A 191 13.29 -3.89 -10.84
CA VAL A 191 13.54 -4.22 -12.24
C VAL A 191 12.26 -4.02 -13.03
N ARG A 192 12.27 -3.00 -13.88
CA ARG A 192 11.15 -2.64 -14.73
C ARG A 192 11.05 -3.60 -15.91
N GLU A 193 9.88 -4.21 -16.05
CA GLU A 193 9.54 -5.07 -17.18
C GLU A 193 9.51 -4.27 -18.50
N GLN A 194 9.66 -4.94 -19.64
CA GLN A 194 9.63 -4.27 -20.95
C GLN A 194 8.26 -3.67 -21.27
N THR A 195 7.19 -4.38 -20.90
CA THR A 195 5.79 -3.98 -21.10
C THR A 195 5.04 -3.98 -19.76
N PRO A 196 5.35 -3.01 -18.86
CA PRO A 196 4.72 -2.93 -17.55
C PRO A 196 3.32 -2.33 -17.66
N PHE A 197 2.43 -2.72 -16.75
CA PHE A 197 1.17 -2.03 -16.57
C PHE A 197 1.39 -0.61 -16.04
N ALA A 198 0.74 0.39 -16.61
CA ALA A 198 0.83 1.77 -16.14
C ALA A 198 0.34 1.92 -14.69
N GLU A 199 -0.63 1.11 -14.28
CA GLU A 199 -1.17 1.03 -12.93
C GLU A 199 -0.12 0.53 -11.92
N VAL A 200 0.76 -0.39 -12.34
CA VAL A 200 1.86 -0.88 -11.49
C VAL A 200 2.91 0.21 -11.31
N GLU A 201 3.29 0.90 -12.38
CA GLU A 201 4.24 2.04 -12.30
C GLU A 201 3.69 3.15 -11.40
N THR A 202 2.43 3.53 -11.61
CA THR A 202 1.73 4.53 -10.78
C THR A 202 1.70 4.08 -9.32
N PHE A 203 1.44 2.79 -9.07
CA PHE A 203 1.41 2.25 -7.71
C PHE A 203 2.80 2.29 -7.06
N VAL A 204 3.86 1.91 -7.77
CA VAL A 204 5.24 2.00 -7.27
C VAL A 204 5.56 3.43 -6.86
N GLU A 205 5.26 4.43 -7.69
CA GLU A 205 5.48 5.84 -7.37
C GLU A 205 4.67 6.30 -6.16
N SER A 206 3.36 6.00 -6.13
CA SER A 206 2.51 6.34 -4.98
C SER A 206 2.93 5.66 -3.67
N THR A 207 3.58 4.49 -3.75
CA THR A 207 4.11 3.79 -2.57
C THR A 207 5.28 4.55 -1.97
N LEU A 208 6.13 5.17 -2.80
CA LEU A 208 7.23 6.01 -2.31
C LEU A 208 6.70 7.21 -1.53
N ASP A 209 5.68 7.89 -2.05
CA ASP A 209 5.03 9.00 -1.36
C ASP A 209 4.35 8.55 -0.06
N PHE A 210 3.67 7.40 -0.09
CA PHE A 210 3.01 6.83 1.08
C PHE A 210 3.98 6.57 2.22
N TYR A 211 5.14 5.98 1.93
CA TYR A 211 6.22 5.77 2.91
C TYR A 211 7.14 6.99 3.07
N GLN A 212 6.76 8.15 2.52
CA GLN A 212 7.48 9.43 2.64
C GLN A 212 8.94 9.38 2.18
N TYR A 213 9.25 8.64 1.12
CA TYR A 213 10.58 8.63 0.51
C TYR A 213 10.94 10.01 -0.06
N GLU A 214 12.20 10.41 0.04
CA GLU A 214 12.68 11.65 -0.56
C GLU A 214 12.79 11.49 -2.09
N SER A 215 12.06 12.31 -2.86
CA SER A 215 12.03 12.21 -4.32
C SER A 215 13.40 12.40 -4.97
N THR A 216 14.33 13.12 -4.32
CA THR A 216 15.71 13.35 -4.78
C THR A 216 16.59 12.11 -4.72
N LYS A 217 16.17 11.05 -4.01
CA LYS A 217 16.93 9.80 -3.83
C LYS A 217 16.45 8.66 -4.74
N ILE A 218 15.73 8.96 -5.81
CA ILE A 218 15.30 7.98 -6.81
C ILE A 218 16.30 7.97 -7.98
N SER A 219 17.02 6.85 -8.15
CA SER A 219 17.99 6.67 -9.24
C SER A 219 17.42 5.75 -10.33
N ARG A 220 17.10 6.34 -11.47
CA ARG A 220 16.70 5.60 -12.69
C ARG A 220 17.92 5.50 -13.61
N LEU A 221 18.52 4.32 -13.71
CA LEU A 221 19.82 4.11 -14.38
C LEU A 221 19.69 3.62 -15.83
N ASP A 222 18.54 3.83 -16.47
CA ASP A 222 18.22 3.31 -17.81
C ASP A 222 18.20 4.36 -18.93
N GLY A 223 18.69 5.57 -18.68
CA GLY A 223 18.87 6.58 -19.72
C GLY A 223 20.16 6.34 -20.50
N ILE A 224 20.08 6.32 -21.84
CA ILE A 224 21.21 6.72 -22.69
C ILE A 224 21.46 8.21 -22.39
N SER A 225 22.19 8.49 -21.32
CA SER A 225 22.96 9.71 -21.16
C SER A 225 24.42 9.29 -21.25
N ALA A 226 24.81 8.91 -22.48
CA ALA A 226 26.13 9.26 -22.94
C ALA A 226 26.25 10.79 -22.84
N GLU A 227 27.35 11.27 -22.27
CA GLU A 227 27.74 12.67 -22.17
C GLU A 227 26.98 13.53 -21.14
N SER A 228 27.34 13.31 -19.88
CA SER A 228 27.83 14.43 -19.07
C SER A 228 28.72 13.85 -17.99
N GLY A 229 30.03 13.95 -18.21
CA GLY A 229 31.01 13.81 -17.14
C GLY A 229 30.74 14.92 -16.14
N ASP A 230 30.08 14.56 -15.05
CA ASP A 230 30.19 15.30 -13.81
C ASP A 230 30.24 14.27 -12.69
N GLN A 231 31.41 14.15 -12.08
CA GLN A 231 31.59 13.41 -10.85
C GLN A 231 30.69 14.05 -9.80
N LYS A 232 29.48 13.53 -9.60
CA LYS A 232 28.74 13.77 -8.36
C LYS A 232 29.32 12.88 -7.27
N SER A 233 30.43 13.35 -6.73
CA SER A 233 30.86 13.06 -5.37
C SER A 233 29.83 13.68 -4.41
N SER A 234 28.77 12.94 -4.11
CA SER A 234 28.02 13.11 -2.86
C SER A 234 27.56 11.74 -2.41
N ALA A 235 28.11 11.31 -1.27
CA ALA A 235 27.93 10.02 -0.64
C ALA A 235 26.52 9.82 -0.06
N GLU A 236 25.50 9.78 -0.92
CA GLU A 236 24.14 9.44 -0.49
C GLU A 236 23.63 8.23 -1.29
N HIS A 237 23.27 7.17 -0.57
CA HIS A 237 22.69 5.96 -1.15
C HIS A 237 21.27 6.25 -1.65
N PRO A 238 20.94 5.93 -2.92
CA PRO A 238 19.60 6.13 -3.45
C PRO A 238 18.61 5.21 -2.73
N SER A 239 17.41 5.70 -2.47
CA SER A 239 16.37 4.94 -1.77
C SER A 239 15.61 3.99 -2.70
N LEU A 240 15.52 4.30 -3.99
CA LEU A 240 15.02 3.39 -5.04
C LEU A 240 16.02 3.35 -6.20
N ILE A 241 16.44 2.15 -6.56
CA ILE A 241 17.30 1.85 -7.72
C ILE A 241 16.44 1.15 -8.77
N VAL A 242 16.35 1.74 -9.96
CA VAL A 242 15.57 1.19 -11.08
C VAL A 242 16.48 0.78 -12.24
N TYR A 243 16.31 -0.46 -12.70
CA TYR A 243 16.89 -0.97 -13.94
C TYR A 243 15.81 -1.56 -14.85
N SER A 244 16.06 -1.56 -16.15
CA SER A 244 15.16 -2.10 -17.15
C SER A 244 15.67 -3.45 -17.66
N GLY A 245 14.74 -4.34 -17.97
CA GLY A 245 15.02 -5.64 -18.58
C GLY A 245 14.78 -6.81 -17.63
N HIS A 246 15.65 -7.82 -17.68
CA HIS A 246 15.46 -9.05 -16.90
C HIS A 246 16.14 -8.97 -15.53
N ILE A 247 15.51 -9.59 -14.53
CA ILE A 247 15.97 -9.59 -13.12
C ILE A 247 17.44 -9.99 -12.96
N LYS A 248 17.92 -10.99 -13.73
CA LYS A 248 19.32 -11.42 -13.72
C LYS A 248 20.28 -10.29 -14.10
N GLN A 249 19.98 -9.59 -15.18
CA GLN A 249 20.79 -8.47 -15.63
C GLN A 249 20.71 -7.29 -14.66
N GLY A 250 19.52 -7.01 -14.12
CA GLY A 250 19.33 -6.01 -13.07
C GLY A 250 20.19 -6.27 -11.85
N LEU A 251 20.26 -7.52 -11.37
CA LEU A 251 21.10 -7.89 -10.23
C LEU A 251 22.61 -7.78 -10.54
N PHE A 252 23.04 -8.09 -11.76
CA PHE A 252 24.44 -7.90 -12.14
C PHE A 252 24.83 -6.42 -12.10
N ARG A 253 23.97 -5.54 -12.63
CA ARG A 253 24.18 -4.08 -12.56
C ARG A 253 24.16 -3.60 -11.12
N LEU A 254 23.20 -4.06 -10.32
CA LEU A 254 23.13 -3.75 -8.89
C LEU A 254 24.43 -4.12 -8.17
N LYS A 255 24.99 -5.31 -8.42
CA LYS A 255 26.23 -5.76 -7.78
C LYS A 255 27.45 -4.97 -8.27
N HIS A 256 27.46 -4.54 -9.52
CA HIS A 256 28.52 -3.69 -10.06
C HIS A 256 28.48 -2.28 -9.45
N ASP A 257 27.30 -1.66 -9.41
CA ASP A 257 27.12 -0.28 -8.96
C ASP A 257 27.19 -0.16 -7.42
N PHE A 258 26.80 -1.21 -6.71
CA PHE A 258 26.77 -1.29 -5.24
C PHE A 258 27.44 -2.59 -4.75
N PRO A 259 28.78 -2.69 -4.84
CA PRO A 259 29.51 -3.93 -4.57
C PRO A 259 29.39 -4.42 -3.11
N ASN A 260 29.14 -3.50 -2.18
CA ASN A 260 28.97 -3.80 -0.76
C ASN A 260 27.62 -4.45 -0.43
N LEU A 261 26.58 -4.31 -1.28
CA LEU A 261 25.30 -4.96 -1.02
C LEU A 261 25.47 -6.48 -0.97
N ARG A 262 24.93 -7.08 0.10
CA ARG A 262 25.10 -8.52 0.40
C ARG A 262 23.79 -9.28 0.39
N VAL A 263 22.70 -8.65 0.81
CA VAL A 263 21.42 -9.33 1.05
C VAL A 263 20.31 -8.70 0.22
N VAL A 264 19.52 -9.54 -0.43
CA VAL A 264 18.30 -9.14 -1.15
C VAL A 264 17.10 -9.82 -0.52
N PHE A 265 16.19 -9.02 0.04
CA PHE A 265 14.88 -9.48 0.49
C PHE A 265 13.94 -9.67 -0.70
N ILE A 266 13.24 -10.80 -0.74
CA ILE A 266 12.37 -11.20 -1.86
C ILE A 266 11.05 -11.74 -1.32
N GLY A 267 9.93 -11.21 -1.82
CA GLY A 267 8.57 -11.62 -1.44
C GLY A 267 8.06 -12.91 -2.09
N THR A 268 8.92 -13.90 -2.32
CA THR A 268 8.51 -15.22 -2.86
C THR A 268 7.88 -16.09 -1.77
N ARG A 269 6.80 -16.81 -2.09
CA ARG A 269 6.10 -17.75 -1.20
C ARG A 269 6.25 -19.19 -1.68
N CYS A 270 6.03 -20.18 -0.81
CA CYS A 270 6.15 -21.61 -1.16
C CYS A 270 5.25 -22.01 -2.34
N ASP A 271 4.08 -21.40 -2.48
CA ASP A 271 3.14 -21.70 -3.56
C ASP A 271 3.52 -21.06 -4.91
N ASP A 272 4.60 -20.26 -4.97
CA ASP A 272 5.09 -19.68 -6.22
C ASP A 272 5.83 -20.72 -7.09
N PRO A 273 5.97 -20.47 -8.40
CA PRO A 273 6.73 -21.36 -9.27
C PRO A 273 8.22 -21.46 -8.87
N TRP A 274 8.78 -22.66 -9.02
CA TRP A 274 10.22 -22.95 -8.86
C TRP A 274 10.77 -22.87 -7.43
N THR A 275 9.92 -23.06 -6.43
CA THR A 275 10.26 -22.95 -5.00
C THR A 275 10.52 -24.29 -4.31
N GLU A 276 10.49 -25.41 -5.03
CA GLU A 276 10.52 -26.78 -4.49
C GLU A 276 11.69 -27.07 -3.53
N ASN A 277 12.80 -26.33 -3.62
CA ASN A 277 13.99 -26.47 -2.76
C ASN A 277 14.45 -25.13 -2.15
N ILE A 278 13.61 -24.10 -2.18
CA ILE A 278 13.98 -22.80 -1.60
C ILE A 278 13.81 -22.88 -0.09
N VAL A 279 14.88 -22.55 0.62
CA VAL A 279 14.84 -22.26 2.06
C VAL A 279 14.82 -20.76 2.27
N GLU A 280 14.41 -20.35 3.46
CA GLU A 280 14.18 -18.95 3.80
C GLU A 280 15.40 -18.03 3.58
N VAL A 281 16.61 -18.56 3.76
CA VAL A 281 17.86 -17.83 3.55
C VAL A 281 18.80 -18.68 2.69
N VAL A 282 19.05 -18.26 1.46
CA VAL A 282 19.77 -19.06 0.47
C VAL A 282 20.63 -18.18 -0.44
N PRO A 283 21.86 -18.57 -0.81
CA PRO A 283 22.62 -17.83 -1.81
C PRO A 283 21.90 -17.83 -3.16
N THR A 284 22.25 -16.88 -4.01
CA THR A 284 21.91 -16.91 -5.43
C THR A 284 22.51 -18.13 -6.13
N ASP A 285 21.84 -18.61 -7.17
CA ASP A 285 22.25 -19.81 -7.89
C ASP A 285 23.55 -19.59 -8.71
N PRO A 286 24.31 -20.64 -9.05
CA PRO A 286 25.51 -20.50 -9.87
C PRO A 286 25.26 -19.73 -11.18
N GLY A 287 26.15 -18.79 -11.50
CA GLY A 287 26.00 -17.92 -12.67
C GLY A 287 25.09 -16.70 -12.47
N TRP A 288 24.62 -16.46 -11.23
CA TRP A 288 24.04 -15.19 -10.77
C TRP A 288 25.08 -14.39 -9.97
N PRO A 289 24.93 -13.06 -9.85
CA PRO A 289 25.77 -12.25 -8.97
C PRO A 289 25.58 -12.67 -7.51
N GLU A 290 26.65 -12.63 -6.72
CA GLU A 290 26.66 -13.12 -5.35
C GLU A 290 25.81 -12.23 -4.42
N PHE A 291 24.65 -12.76 -4.02
CA PHE A 291 23.80 -12.24 -2.96
C PHE A 291 23.27 -13.36 -2.07
N LEU A 292 22.89 -13.00 -0.85
CA LEU A 292 22.03 -13.81 -0.02
C LEU A 292 20.57 -13.43 -0.26
N ARG A 293 19.76 -14.36 -0.77
CA ARG A 293 18.31 -14.19 -0.90
C ARG A 293 17.65 -14.51 0.44
N VAL A 294 16.78 -13.63 0.90
CA VAL A 294 16.00 -13.81 2.13
C VAL A 294 14.52 -13.72 1.80
N HIS A 295 13.75 -14.70 2.26
CA HIS A 295 12.33 -14.89 1.96
C HIS A 295 11.47 -14.89 3.24
N PRO A 296 11.28 -13.76 3.96
CA PRO A 296 10.65 -13.78 5.28
C PRO A 296 9.20 -14.25 5.27
N ILE A 297 8.52 -14.15 4.13
CA ILE A 297 7.13 -14.56 3.97
C ILE A 297 6.99 -15.90 3.25
N LEU A 298 8.06 -16.71 3.17
CA LEU A 298 8.08 -17.96 2.40
C LEU A 298 6.90 -18.89 2.76
N ASN A 299 6.56 -19.01 4.04
CA ASN A 299 5.48 -19.88 4.53
C ASN A 299 4.08 -19.21 4.57
N TRP A 300 3.93 -18.01 4.02
CA TRP A 300 2.64 -17.33 3.93
C TRP A 300 1.85 -17.89 2.75
N ASP A 301 0.54 -18.03 2.93
CA ASP A 301 -0.39 -18.36 1.85
C ASP A 301 -1.05 -17.09 1.27
N TYR A 302 -1.91 -17.27 0.28
CA TYR A 302 -2.60 -16.17 -0.38
C TYR A 302 -3.50 -15.36 0.58
N THR A 303 -4.12 -16.06 1.53
CA THR A 303 -5.03 -15.49 2.51
C THR A 303 -4.26 -14.67 3.55
N ASP A 304 -3.11 -15.15 4.01
CA ASP A 304 -2.22 -14.40 4.90
C ASP A 304 -1.82 -13.04 4.30
N VAL A 305 -1.44 -13.02 3.02
CA VAL A 305 -1.05 -11.79 2.29
C VAL A 305 -2.18 -10.76 2.29
N TRP A 306 -3.39 -11.18 1.92
CA TRP A 306 -4.53 -10.25 1.86
C TRP A 306 -5.03 -9.85 3.24
N ASN A 307 -5.03 -10.75 4.21
CA ASN A 307 -5.39 -10.43 5.60
C ASN A 307 -4.45 -9.37 6.18
N PHE A 308 -3.15 -9.46 5.89
CA PHE A 308 -2.16 -8.47 6.32
C PHE A 308 -2.40 -7.11 5.64
N ILE A 309 -2.46 -7.07 4.30
CA ILE A 309 -2.68 -5.84 3.53
C ILE A 309 -4.00 -5.16 3.93
N ARG A 310 -5.08 -5.93 4.04
CA ARG A 310 -6.40 -5.39 4.36
C ARG A 310 -6.53 -5.02 5.84
N GLY A 311 -6.00 -5.84 6.74
CA GLY A 311 -6.03 -5.60 8.19
C GLY A 311 -5.24 -4.37 8.63
N LEU A 312 -4.21 -3.99 7.86
CA LEU A 312 -3.41 -2.79 8.07
C LEU A 312 -3.80 -1.62 7.16
N SER A 313 -4.84 -1.77 6.34
CA SER A 313 -5.29 -0.72 5.40
C SER A 313 -4.20 -0.22 4.45
N LEU A 314 -3.28 -1.12 4.04
CA LEU A 314 -2.15 -0.77 3.18
C LEU A 314 -2.61 -0.51 1.73
N PRO A 315 -2.03 0.47 1.03
CA PRO A 315 -2.31 0.64 -0.38
C PRO A 315 -1.80 -0.58 -1.18
N TYR A 316 -2.53 -0.92 -2.24
CA TYR A 316 -2.14 -1.96 -3.20
C TYR A 316 -2.55 -1.54 -4.62
N CYS A 317 -1.90 -2.13 -5.63
CA CYS A 317 -2.18 -1.83 -7.04
C CYS A 317 -3.66 -2.04 -7.40
N CYS A 318 -4.30 -1.07 -8.08
CA CYS A 318 -5.73 -1.14 -8.42
C CYS A 318 -6.09 -2.30 -9.35
N LEU A 319 -5.13 -2.91 -10.06
CA LEU A 319 -5.41 -4.10 -10.87
C LEU A 319 -5.99 -5.23 -10.02
N TYR A 320 -5.61 -5.31 -8.74
CA TYR A 320 -6.20 -6.29 -7.82
C TYR A 320 -7.70 -6.06 -7.58
N ASP A 321 -8.22 -4.84 -7.71
CA ASP A 321 -9.65 -4.56 -7.57
C ASP A 321 -10.47 -5.05 -8.76
N VAL A 322 -9.83 -5.22 -9.93
CA VAL A 322 -10.46 -5.62 -11.19
C VAL A 322 -10.08 -7.04 -11.61
N GLY A 323 -9.85 -7.91 -10.62
CA GLY A 323 -9.75 -9.35 -10.81
C GLY A 323 -8.36 -9.90 -11.09
N TYR A 324 -7.31 -9.09 -11.19
CA TYR A 324 -5.95 -9.61 -11.31
C TYR A 324 -5.51 -10.19 -9.97
N THR A 325 -5.02 -11.43 -9.94
CA THR A 325 -4.54 -12.09 -8.70
C THR A 325 -3.02 -12.26 -8.67
N SER A 326 -2.36 -12.09 -9.82
CA SER A 326 -0.91 -12.18 -9.98
C SER A 326 -0.46 -11.21 -11.09
N LEU A 327 0.53 -10.34 -10.84
CA LEU A 327 0.95 -9.27 -11.76
C LEU A 327 2.34 -9.51 -12.37
N GLY A 328 2.46 -9.34 -13.69
CA GLY A 328 3.73 -9.37 -14.44
C GLY A 328 3.58 -8.52 -15.68
N SER A 329 4.01 -8.97 -16.87
CA SER A 329 3.89 -8.12 -18.07
C SER A 329 2.48 -8.11 -18.63
N MET A 330 2.14 -7.05 -19.35
CA MET A 330 0.83 -6.90 -20.02
C MET A 330 0.54 -8.02 -21.03
N GLU A 331 1.59 -8.62 -21.60
CA GLU A 331 1.47 -9.68 -22.61
C GLU A 331 1.00 -11.01 -22.05
N ASN A 332 1.24 -11.28 -20.76
CA ASN A 332 0.99 -12.59 -20.16
C ASN A 332 0.08 -12.60 -18.94
N THR A 333 -0.59 -11.48 -18.68
CA THR A 333 -1.34 -11.26 -17.45
C THR A 333 -2.75 -10.81 -17.77
N HIS A 334 -3.74 -11.57 -17.29
CA HIS A 334 -5.17 -11.30 -17.44
C HIS A 334 -5.88 -11.43 -16.09
N PRO A 335 -7.09 -10.85 -15.94
CA PRO A 335 -7.93 -11.08 -14.78
C PRO A 335 -8.19 -12.56 -14.55
N ASN A 336 -8.26 -12.97 -13.28
CA ASN A 336 -8.49 -14.34 -12.90
C ASN A 336 -9.90 -14.80 -13.33
N PRO A 337 -10.03 -15.88 -14.11
CA PRO A 337 -11.33 -16.35 -14.58
C PRO A 337 -12.28 -16.76 -13.44
N GLU A 338 -11.78 -17.17 -12.27
CA GLU A 338 -12.61 -17.54 -11.12
C GLU A 338 -13.26 -16.35 -10.42
N LEU A 339 -12.77 -15.14 -10.66
CA LEU A 339 -13.34 -13.91 -10.11
C LEU A 339 -14.40 -13.28 -11.03
N ARG A 340 -14.64 -13.87 -12.20
CA ARG A 340 -15.52 -13.33 -13.22
C ARG A 340 -17.00 -13.40 -12.79
N TYR A 341 -17.73 -12.32 -13.01
CA TYR A 341 -19.19 -12.27 -12.87
C TYR A 341 -19.82 -11.38 -13.96
N ILE A 342 -21.15 -11.35 -14.01
CA ILE A 342 -21.92 -10.45 -14.88
C ILE A 342 -22.60 -9.39 -13.99
N ASP A 343 -22.33 -8.12 -14.25
CA ASP A 343 -22.91 -7.02 -13.49
C ASP A 343 -24.40 -6.81 -13.80
N SER A 344 -25.06 -5.92 -13.06
CA SER A 344 -26.49 -5.60 -13.25
C SER A 344 -26.82 -5.01 -14.63
N ALA A 345 -25.81 -4.53 -15.37
CA ALA A 345 -25.93 -4.01 -16.73
C ALA A 345 -25.62 -5.08 -17.80
N GLY A 346 -25.38 -6.33 -17.40
CA GLY A 346 -25.08 -7.43 -18.32
C GLY A 346 -23.63 -7.47 -18.83
N ARG A 347 -22.72 -6.70 -18.23
CA ARG A 347 -21.31 -6.62 -18.64
C ARG A 347 -20.45 -7.59 -17.84
N VAL A 348 -19.40 -8.11 -18.46
CA VAL A 348 -18.39 -8.91 -17.75
C VAL A 348 -17.62 -8.01 -16.80
N ALA A 349 -17.58 -8.41 -15.53
CA ALA A 349 -16.82 -7.77 -14.48
C ALA A 349 -16.07 -8.82 -13.65
N TYR A 350 -15.21 -8.36 -12.74
CA TYR A 350 -14.42 -9.24 -11.88
C TYR A 350 -14.45 -8.76 -10.44
N HIS A 351 -14.57 -9.70 -9.51
CA HIS A 351 -14.43 -9.43 -8.09
C HIS A 351 -12.97 -9.09 -7.75
N PRO A 352 -12.73 -8.29 -6.70
CA PRO A 352 -11.39 -8.03 -6.21
C PRO A 352 -10.61 -9.30 -5.86
N ALA A 353 -9.28 -9.24 -5.99
CA ALA A 353 -8.36 -10.34 -5.80
C ALA A 353 -8.48 -11.01 -4.42
N TYR A 354 -8.71 -10.23 -3.37
CA TYR A 354 -8.89 -10.73 -2.01
C TYR A 354 -10.17 -11.58 -1.83
N MET A 355 -11.06 -11.63 -2.83
CA MET A 355 -12.25 -12.49 -2.83
C MET A 355 -12.00 -13.88 -3.44
N LEU A 356 -10.79 -14.16 -3.95
CA LEU A 356 -10.45 -15.46 -4.53
C LEU A 356 -10.51 -16.55 -3.44
N GLN A 357 -11.39 -17.54 -3.64
CA GLN A 357 -11.62 -18.61 -2.66
C GLN A 357 -10.59 -19.74 -2.75
N ASN A 358 -10.03 -19.98 -3.94
CA ASN A 358 -9.03 -21.02 -4.16
C ASN A 358 -7.64 -20.41 -4.38
N PRO A 359 -6.77 -20.37 -3.35
CA PRO A 359 -5.40 -19.87 -3.46
C PRO A 359 -4.58 -20.51 -4.60
N ARG A 360 -4.82 -21.80 -4.90
CA ARG A 360 -4.09 -22.52 -5.96
C ARG A 360 -4.36 -21.94 -7.36
N SER A 361 -5.47 -21.22 -7.51
CA SER A 361 -5.85 -20.56 -8.75
C SER A 361 -5.28 -19.14 -8.87
N GLU A 362 -4.43 -18.69 -7.94
CA GLU A 362 -3.83 -17.35 -7.97
C GLU A 362 -3.20 -17.00 -9.32
N ARG A 363 -2.61 -17.98 -10.01
CA ARG A 363 -1.91 -17.78 -11.29
C ARG A 363 -2.73 -18.19 -12.52
N SER A 364 -4.03 -18.51 -12.36
CA SER A 364 -4.90 -18.91 -13.47
C SER A 364 -5.10 -17.82 -14.54
N GLY A 365 -4.86 -16.55 -14.19
CA GLY A 365 -4.82 -15.43 -15.14
C GLY A 365 -3.49 -15.28 -15.91
N ARG A 366 -2.51 -16.17 -15.71
CA ARG A 366 -1.22 -16.13 -16.41
C ARG A 366 -1.23 -17.02 -17.63
N THR A 367 -0.88 -16.49 -18.79
CA THR A 367 -0.57 -17.33 -19.94
C THR A 367 0.85 -17.89 -19.79
N LYS A 368 1.03 -19.17 -20.12
CA LYS A 368 2.36 -19.76 -20.20
C LYS A 368 3.04 -19.18 -21.44
N ASN A 369 4.07 -18.36 -21.27
CA ASN A 369 4.97 -18.08 -22.38
C ASN A 369 5.62 -19.39 -22.79
N THR A 370 5.26 -19.90 -23.98
CA THR A 370 5.84 -21.12 -24.56
C THR A 370 7.34 -20.98 -24.87
N ASN A 371 7.93 -19.80 -24.67
CA ASN A 371 9.27 -19.46 -25.14
C ASN A 371 10.30 -19.07 -24.06
N ASN A 372 10.03 -19.16 -22.75
CA ASN A 372 11.04 -18.86 -21.73
C ASN A 372 11.19 -19.98 -20.70
N SER A 373 11.92 -21.03 -21.12
CA SER A 373 12.52 -22.05 -20.26
C SER A 373 13.84 -21.55 -19.65
N HIS A 374 13.83 -20.41 -18.98
CA HIS A 374 14.99 -19.93 -18.23
C HIS A 374 14.61 -19.71 -16.76
N PRO A 375 15.31 -20.35 -15.82
CA PRO A 375 15.08 -20.16 -14.39
C PRO A 375 15.35 -18.69 -14.03
N ARG A 376 14.40 -18.12 -13.28
CA ARG A 376 14.37 -16.74 -12.79
C ARG A 376 15.31 -16.50 -11.63
#